data_AF-A0A7Y2F1S0-F1
#
_entry.id   AF-A0A7Y2F1S0-F1
#
_cell.length_a   1.000
_cell.length_b   1.000
_cell.length_c   1.000
_cell.angle_alpha   90.00
_cell.angle_beta   90.00
_cell.angle_gamma   90.00
#
_symmetry.space_group_name_H-M   'P 1'
#
loop_
_entity.id
_entity.type
_entity.pdbx_description
1 polymer ?
#
loop_
_entity_poly.entity_id
_entity_poly.type
_entity_poly.pdbx_seq_one_letter_code
_entity_poly.pdbx_strand_id
1 'polypeptide(L)' 'SCDSIAYPVGNQDAFNDIVIEQVRKTGYRLAFAYTPGINYIPTLDQFALKRVHVDYYMNNAFFAAQLQFPNLFIDR' A
#
# COMPACT_ATOMS: atom_id res chain seq x y z
N SER A 1 -21.61 1.74 -1.71
CA SER A 1 -20.75 1.02 -0.76
C SER A 1 -19.36 1.63 -0.83
N CYS A 2 -18.54 1.45 0.20
CA CYS A 2 -17.11 1.77 0.13
C CYS A 2 -16.36 0.46 -0.14
N ASP A 3 -15.54 0.43 -1.20
CA ASP A 3 -14.90 -0.82 -1.66
C ASP A 3 -13.47 -0.99 -1.14
N SER A 4 -12.90 0.03 -0.48
CA SER A 4 -11.52 0.03 -0.01
C SER A 4 -11.32 0.66 1.37
N ILE A 5 -10.29 0.22 2.09
CA ILE A 5 -9.87 0.77 3.38
C ILE A 5 -8.36 1.01 3.45
N ALA A 6 -7.91 1.94 4.28
CA ALA A 6 -6.50 2.08 4.63
C ALA A 6 -6.31 1.79 6.13
N TYR A 7 -5.33 0.95 6.47
CA TYR A 7 -5.05 0.65 7.87
C TYR A 7 -4.49 1.90 8.58
N PRO A 8 -4.99 2.25 9.77
CA PRO A 8 -4.42 3.34 10.58
C PRO A 8 -2.94 3.06 10.87
N VAL A 9 -2.08 4.07 10.68
CA VAL A 9 -0.61 3.97 10.75
C VAL A 9 0.00 3.05 9.67
N GLY A 10 -0.55 1.85 9.47
CA GLY A 10 -0.32 0.98 8.32
C GLY A 10 1.07 0.32 8.28
N ASN A 11 1.77 0.22 9.40
CA ASN A 11 2.98 -0.61 9.50
C ASN A 11 2.63 -2.11 9.43
N GLN A 12 3.65 -2.97 9.39
CA GLN A 12 3.44 -4.43 9.28
C GLN A 12 2.62 -5.02 10.43
N ASP A 13 2.63 -4.38 11.60
CA ASP A 13 1.88 -4.83 12.78
C ASP A 13 0.44 -4.27 12.83
N ALA A 14 0.06 -3.37 11.91
CA ALA A 14 -1.26 -2.73 11.91
C ALA A 14 -2.40 -3.68 11.53
N PHE A 15 -2.07 -4.83 10.93
CA PHE A 15 -3.04 -5.84 10.51
C PHE A 15 -2.43 -7.24 10.60
N ASN A 16 -3.31 -8.22 10.76
CA ASN A 16 -3.00 -9.64 10.75
C ASN A 16 -4.19 -10.40 10.13
N ASP A 17 -4.12 -11.72 10.09
CA ASP A 17 -5.17 -12.55 9.50
C ASP A 17 -6.56 -12.30 10.11
N ILE A 18 -6.63 -12.00 11.42
CA ILE A 18 -7.89 -11.69 12.10
C ILE A 18 -8.46 -10.38 11.56
N VAL A 19 -7.64 -9.33 11.45
CA VAL A 19 -8.06 -8.03 10.90
C VAL A 19 -8.47 -8.16 9.44
N ILE A 20 -7.67 -8.85 8.62
CA ILE A 20 -7.98 -9.08 7.19
C ILE A 20 -9.32 -9.80 7.04
N GLU A 21 -9.61 -10.79 7.88
CA GLU A 21 -10.88 -11.50 7.84
C GLU A 21 -12.08 -10.59 8.17
N GLN A 22 -11.94 -9.65 9.12
CA GLN A 22 -12.99 -8.67 9.39
C GLN A 22 -13.17 -7.68 8.23
N VAL A 23 -12.08 -7.23 7.61
CA VAL A 23 -12.11 -6.38 6.41
C VAL A 23 -12.88 -7.09 5.29
N ARG A 24 -12.65 -8.40 5.10
CA ARG A 24 -13.38 -9.20 4.10
C ARG A 24 -14.87 -9.31 4.43
N LYS A 25 -15.22 -9.62 5.68
CA LYS A 25 -16.62 -9.78 6.12
C LYS A 25 -17.46 -8.51 5.99
N THR A 26 -16.83 -7.34 6.12
CA THR A 26 -17.50 -6.04 5.96
C THR A 26 -17.75 -5.67 4.49
N GLY A 27 -17.21 -6.44 3.54
CA GLY A 27 -17.43 -6.26 2.11
C GLY A 27 -16.37 -5.41 1.39
N TYR A 28 -15.29 -5.03 2.07
CA TYR A 28 -14.16 -4.38 1.40
C TYR A 28 -13.44 -5.35 0.46
N ARG A 29 -12.96 -4.81 -0.65
CA ARG A 29 -12.28 -5.57 -1.71
C ARG A 29 -10.78 -5.31 -1.73
N LEU A 30 -10.36 -4.14 -1.26
CA LEU A 30 -8.97 -3.70 -1.23
C LEU A 30 -8.62 -3.10 0.14
N ALA A 31 -7.41 -3.34 0.63
CA ALA A 31 -6.88 -2.66 1.80
C ALA A 31 -5.43 -2.22 1.60
N PHE A 32 -5.12 -0.99 2.04
CA PHE A 32 -3.82 -0.36 1.84
C PHE A 32 -3.00 -0.33 3.13
N ALA A 33 -1.80 -0.89 3.07
CA ALA A 33 -0.76 -0.74 4.08
C ALA A 33 0.01 0.58 3.85
N TYR A 34 0.64 1.12 4.90
CA TYR A 34 1.61 2.20 4.77
C TYR A 34 3.02 1.68 4.45
N THR A 35 3.23 0.38 4.29
CA THR A 35 4.52 -0.15 3.85
C THR A 35 4.85 0.35 2.43
N PRO A 36 6.04 0.92 2.19
CA PRO A 36 6.47 1.31 0.86
C PRO A 36 6.71 0.08 -0.03
N GLY A 37 6.46 0.21 -1.33
CA GLY A 37 6.85 -0.80 -2.31
C GLY A 37 5.93 -0.90 -3.52
N ILE A 38 6.23 -1.91 -4.34
CA ILE A 38 5.58 -2.16 -5.63
C ILE A 38 4.62 -3.34 -5.48
N ASN A 39 3.42 -3.20 -6.05
CA ASN A 39 2.43 -4.27 -6.13
C ASN A 39 2.51 -4.89 -7.53
N TYR A 40 2.88 -6.16 -7.62
CA TYR A 40 2.99 -6.89 -8.88
C TYR A 40 1.76 -7.74 -9.13
N ILE A 41 1.22 -7.76 -10.34
CA ILE A 41 0.15 -8.68 -10.72
C ILE A 41 0.78 -9.97 -11.27
N PRO A 42 0.28 -11.17 -10.89
CA PRO A 42 -0.87 -11.45 -10.01
C PRO A 42 -0.50 -11.66 -8.52
N THR A 43 0.75 -11.39 -8.14
CA THR A 43 1.30 -11.76 -6.82
C THR A 43 0.98 -10.78 -5.69
N LEU A 44 0.28 -9.68 -5.97
CA LEU A 44 -0.10 -8.70 -4.97
C LEU A 44 -1.05 -9.30 -3.92
N ASP A 45 -0.94 -8.81 -2.69
CA ASP A 45 -1.94 -9.04 -1.66
C ASP A 45 -2.92 -7.87 -1.66
N GLN A 46 -4.14 -8.12 -2.12
CA GLN A 46 -5.18 -7.10 -2.24
C GLN A 46 -5.61 -6.50 -0.89
N PHE A 47 -5.35 -7.19 0.22
CA PHE A 47 -5.62 -6.71 1.57
C PHE A 47 -4.38 -6.17 2.30
N ALA A 48 -3.25 -6.07 1.59
CA ALA A 48 -2.00 -5.49 2.10
C ALA A 48 -1.27 -4.70 1.00
N LEU A 49 -2.02 -3.93 0.21
CA LEU A 49 -1.46 -3.14 -0.90
C LEU A 49 -0.44 -2.13 -0.39
N LYS A 50 0.77 -2.19 -0.95
CA LYS A 50 1.85 -1.25 -0.68
C LYS A 50 1.55 0.13 -1.29
N ARG A 51 2.14 1.19 -0.73
CA ARG A 51 1.96 2.58 -1.20
C ARG A 51 3.29 3.25 -1.53
N VAL A 52 3.26 4.27 -2.36
CA VAL A 52 4.40 5.19 -2.52
C VAL A 52 4.27 6.28 -1.46
N HIS A 53 5.32 6.52 -0.68
CA HIS A 53 5.36 7.64 0.26
C HIS A 53 5.69 8.92 -0.49
N VAL A 54 4.87 9.94 -0.29
CA VAL A 54 5.09 11.30 -0.81
C VAL A 54 5.11 12.22 0.39
N ASP A 55 6.21 12.94 0.58
CA ASP A 55 6.47 13.74 1.77
C ASP A 55 7.01 15.13 1.39
N TYR A 56 7.03 16.08 2.32
CA TYR A 56 7.29 17.51 2.02
C TYR A 56 8.70 17.80 1.45
N TYR A 57 9.67 16.93 1.71
CA TYR A 57 11.03 17.06 1.19
C TYR A 57 11.18 16.50 -0.24
N MET A 58 10.14 15.87 -0.78
CA MET A 58 10.14 15.31 -2.12
C MET A 58 9.90 16.42 -3.15
N ASN A 59 10.86 16.61 -4.06
CA ASN A 59 10.64 17.45 -5.22
C ASN A 59 9.97 16.66 -6.36
N ASN A 60 9.40 17.38 -7.33
CA ASN A 60 8.70 16.78 -8.47
C ASN A 60 9.57 15.84 -9.29
N ALA A 61 10.87 16.11 -9.42
CA ALA A 61 11.79 15.26 -10.17
C ALA A 61 12.01 13.91 -9.48
N PHE A 62 12.14 13.90 -8.15
CA PHE A 62 12.28 12.68 -7.36
C PHE A 62 10.98 11.86 -7.34
N PHE A 63 9.83 12.51 -7.20
CA PHE A 63 8.53 11.85 -7.33
C PHE A 63 8.35 11.21 -8.73
N ALA A 64 8.67 11.95 -9.80
CA ALA A 64 8.60 11.42 -11.15
C ALA A 64 9.54 10.22 -11.34
N ALA A 65 10.75 10.29 -10.80
CA ALA A 65 11.72 9.18 -10.85
C ALA A 65 11.20 7.93 -10.14
N GLN A 66 10.55 8.08 -8.98
CA GLN A 66 9.87 6.98 -8.28
C GLN A 66 8.80 6.29 -9.13
N LEU A 67 8.02 7.05 -9.91
CA LEU A 67 6.99 6.48 -10.78
C LEU A 67 7.55 5.84 -12.05
N GLN A 68 8.63 6.40 -12.62
CA GLN A 68 9.25 5.90 -13.86
C GLN A 68 10.17 4.69 -13.62
N PHE A 69 10.88 4.68 -12.50
CA PHE A 69 11.85 3.65 -12.15
C PHE A 69 11.58 3.12 -10.73
N PRO A 70 10.39 2.55 -10.46
CA PRO A 70 9.98 2.19 -9.12
C PRO A 70 10.93 1.17 -8.46
N ASN A 71 11.50 0.25 -9.24
CA ASN A 71 12.47 -0.73 -8.77
C ASN A 71 13.78 -0.12 -8.24
N LEU A 72 14.12 1.10 -8.68
CA LEU A 72 15.34 1.79 -8.27
C LEU A 72 15.12 2.68 -7.04
N PHE A 73 13.91 3.24 -6.90
CA PHE A 73 13.63 4.30 -5.93
C PHE A 73 12.60 3.94 -4.85
N ILE A 74 11.88 2.83 -4.98
CA ILE A 74 10.84 2.39 -4.05
C ILE A 74 11.14 1.00 -3.50
N ASP A 75 11.59 0.06 -4.35
CA ASP A 75 11.87 -1.33 -3.94
C ASP A 75 13.21 -1.40 -3.17
N ARG A 76 13.14 -1.42 -1.83
CA ARG A 76 14.27 -1.64 -0.92
C ARG A 76 13.87 -2.56 0.21
#